data_AF-A0A2P5XRV1-F1
#
_entry.id   AF-A0A2P5XRV1-F1
#
_cell.length_a   1.000
_cell.length_b   1.000
_cell.length_c   1.000
_cell.angle_alpha   90.00
_cell.angle_beta   90.00
_cell.angle_gamma   90.00
#
_symmetry.space_group_name_H-M   'P 1'
#
loop_
_entity.id
_entity.type
_entity.pdbx_description
1 polymer ?
#
loop_
_entity_poly.entity_id
_entity_poly.type
_entity_poly.pdbx_seq_one_letter_code
_entity_poly.pdbx_strand_id
1 'polypeptide(L)'
;MRFYFQCAFSGSDLKYYFYLVIMGLVTSGCAAVWYIDLLQPPPSVPPAKRLELSAKMGISRDSMHKRRATGGKKKAWRKKRKYELGRQPANTKLSSNKTVRRIRVRGGNVKWRALRLDTGNYSWGSEAVTRKTRILDVVYNASNNELVRTQTLVKSAIVQVDAAPIQAMVSPALWCRPWSQEENTCSSYQERRRGETVAEEAKKSNHVLRKLEKRQQNRKLDPHIEDQFSSGRLLACISSRPGQCGRADGYILEGKELEFYMKKIQRRKGKGAA
;
A
#
# COMPACT_ATOMS: atom_id res chain seq x y z
N MET A 1 -40.24 12.02 -24.59
CA MET A 1 -40.18 10.62 -25.02
C MET A 1 -38.81 10.07 -24.70
N ARG A 2 -38.75 9.00 -23.89
CA ARG A 2 -37.52 8.30 -23.50
C ARG A 2 -36.97 7.55 -24.71
N PHE A 3 -35.70 7.75 -25.04
CA PHE A 3 -34.95 6.81 -25.88
C PHE A 3 -33.75 6.28 -25.10
N TYR A 4 -33.82 4.99 -24.81
CA TYR A 4 -32.80 4.18 -24.17
C TYR A 4 -31.66 3.93 -25.16
N PHE A 5 -30.41 4.10 -24.70
CA PHE A 5 -29.23 3.54 -25.36
C PHE A 5 -29.10 2.06 -24.95
N GLN A 6 -29.36 1.16 -25.90
CA GLN A 6 -29.03 -0.25 -25.78
C GLN A 6 -28.02 -0.60 -26.88
N CYS A 7 -26.73 -0.58 -26.57
CA CYS A 7 -25.70 -1.16 -27.43
C CYS A 7 -25.69 -2.68 -27.20
N ALA A 8 -26.19 -3.44 -28.18
CA ALA A 8 -25.98 -4.88 -28.29
C ALA A 8 -24.97 -5.18 -29.39
N PHE A 9 -24.17 -6.20 -29.13
CA PHE A 9 -22.96 -6.66 -29.81
C PHE A 9 -23.23 -7.40 -31.14
N SER A 10 -22.15 -7.74 -31.85
CA SER A 10 -22.04 -8.51 -33.10
C SER A 10 -22.30 -7.68 -34.36
N GLY A 11 -21.52 -7.73 -35.43
CA GLY A 11 -20.45 -8.61 -35.87
C GLY A 11 -20.33 -8.40 -37.39
N SER A 12 -19.13 -8.58 -37.93
CA SER A 12 -18.84 -8.82 -39.37
C SER A 12 -19.27 -7.78 -40.41
N ASP A 13 -18.24 -7.13 -40.98
CA ASP A 13 -18.06 -6.86 -42.41
C ASP A 13 -19.28 -6.50 -43.27
N LEU A 14 -19.40 -5.22 -43.65
CA LEU A 14 -19.98 -4.85 -44.94
C LEU A 14 -19.45 -3.52 -45.45
N LYS A 15 -18.80 -3.61 -46.61
CA LYS A 15 -18.35 -2.50 -47.45
C LYS A 15 -19.58 -1.69 -47.88
N TYR A 16 -19.55 -0.37 -47.69
CA TYR A 16 -20.48 0.54 -48.36
C TYR A 16 -19.71 1.60 -49.13
N TYR A 17 -19.81 1.49 -50.45
CA TYR A 17 -19.53 2.54 -51.41
C TYR A 17 -20.50 3.70 -51.17
N PHE A 18 -19.99 4.90 -50.94
CA PHE A 18 -20.78 6.12 -50.90
C PHE A 18 -20.55 6.88 -52.22
N TYR A 19 -21.48 6.72 -53.16
CA TYR A 19 -21.57 7.56 -54.36
C TYR A 19 -22.31 8.84 -53.96
N LEU A 20 -21.61 9.99 -53.98
CA LEU A 20 -22.23 11.30 -53.87
C LEU A 20 -22.38 11.89 -55.27
N VAL A 21 -23.61 11.93 -55.76
CA VAL A 21 -24.02 12.61 -56.99
C VAL A 21 -24.18 14.10 -56.66
N ILE A 22 -23.39 14.97 -57.29
CA ILE A 22 -23.70 16.39 -57.40
C ILE A 22 -23.68 16.75 -58.88
N MET A 23 -24.87 17.02 -59.41
CA MET A 23 -25.12 17.63 -60.72
C MET A 23 -24.87 19.13 -60.64
N GLY A 24 -24.15 19.67 -61.63
CA GLY A 24 -24.01 21.11 -61.83
C GLY A 24 -23.20 21.42 -63.09
N LEU A 25 -23.90 21.69 -64.20
CA LEU A 25 -23.35 22.22 -65.45
C LEU A 25 -22.56 23.51 -65.20
N VAL A 26 -21.43 23.72 -65.89
CA VAL A 26 -21.11 24.91 -66.70
C VAL A 26 -19.94 24.59 -67.63
N THR A 27 -20.01 25.20 -68.80
CA THR A 27 -19.30 25.07 -70.08
C THR A 27 -17.80 25.38 -70.10
N SER A 28 -17.14 24.77 -71.08
CA SER A 28 -16.05 25.30 -71.94
C SER A 28 -14.68 25.68 -71.33
N GLY A 29 -13.65 24.94 -71.79
CA GLY A 29 -12.42 25.54 -72.34
C GLY A 29 -11.27 25.85 -71.38
N CYS A 30 -10.29 24.94 -71.30
CA CYS A 30 -8.84 25.16 -71.18
C CYS A 30 -8.20 23.78 -70.95
N ALA A 31 -7.71 23.12 -72.00
CA ALA A 31 -6.33 23.21 -72.45
C ALA A 31 -5.33 22.83 -71.36
N ALA A 32 -4.77 21.62 -71.55
CA ALA A 32 -3.44 21.16 -71.21
C ALA A 32 -2.87 21.61 -69.87
N VAL A 33 -2.55 20.62 -69.01
CA VAL A 33 -1.27 20.58 -68.27
C VAL A 33 -1.25 19.29 -67.42
N TRP A 34 -0.21 18.46 -67.64
CA TRP A 34 0.20 17.26 -66.90
C TRP A 34 -0.65 15.98 -67.03
N TYR A 35 -0.49 15.28 -68.15
CA TYR A 35 -0.61 13.82 -68.16
C TYR A 35 0.64 13.25 -68.84
N ILE A 36 1.59 12.82 -68.02
CA ILE A 36 2.59 11.75 -68.21
C ILE A 36 3.45 11.86 -66.95
N ASP A 37 3.08 11.12 -65.91
CA ASP A 37 4.10 10.58 -65.04
C ASP A 37 3.75 9.12 -64.76
N LEU A 38 4.62 8.29 -65.34
CA LEU A 38 4.57 6.86 -65.39
C LEU A 38 4.62 6.26 -64.00
N LEU A 39 3.94 5.11 -63.86
CA LEU A 39 4.01 4.20 -62.73
C LEU A 39 5.45 4.06 -62.21
N GLN A 40 5.71 4.60 -61.02
CA GLN A 40 6.84 4.15 -60.19
C GLN A 40 6.28 3.21 -59.11
N PRO A 41 6.80 1.96 -58.99
CA PRO A 41 6.46 1.10 -57.87
C PRO A 41 6.99 1.72 -56.57
N PRO A 42 6.29 1.53 -55.43
CA PRO A 42 6.72 2.12 -54.17
C PRO A 42 8.12 1.59 -53.80
N PRO A 43 9.00 2.45 -53.21
CA PRO A 43 10.33 2.02 -52.81
C PRO A 43 10.21 0.86 -51.82
N SER A 44 10.89 -0.24 -52.14
CA SER A 44 11.01 -1.41 -51.27
C SER A 44 11.54 -0.96 -49.91
N VAL A 45 10.66 -1.01 -48.90
CA VAL A 45 11.04 -0.75 -47.51
C VAL A 45 12.19 -1.70 -47.18
N PRO A 46 13.37 -1.22 -46.76
CA PRO A 46 14.44 -2.12 -46.37
C PRO A 46 13.91 -3.02 -45.26
N PRO A 47 14.24 -4.33 -45.26
CA PRO A 47 13.77 -5.23 -44.20
C PRO A 47 14.16 -4.58 -42.89
N ALA A 48 13.15 -4.24 -42.08
CA ALA A 48 13.31 -3.58 -40.80
C ALA A 48 14.52 -4.21 -40.14
N LYS A 49 15.63 -3.44 -40.04
CA LYS A 49 16.87 -3.89 -39.40
C LYS A 49 16.40 -4.64 -38.20
N ARG A 50 16.60 -5.97 -38.20
CA ARG A 50 16.24 -6.86 -37.11
C ARG A 50 16.77 -6.13 -35.91
N LEU A 51 15.87 -5.46 -35.18
CA LEU A 51 16.22 -4.78 -33.97
C LEU A 51 16.76 -5.95 -33.19
N GLU A 52 18.09 -6.00 -33.08
CA GLU A 52 18.70 -6.83 -32.07
C GLU A 52 17.94 -6.38 -30.85
N LEU A 53 17.05 -7.25 -30.40
CA LEU A 53 16.52 -7.23 -29.07
C LEU A 53 17.78 -7.41 -28.25
N SER A 54 18.48 -6.29 -28.04
CA SER A 54 19.40 -6.05 -26.96
C SER A 54 18.52 -6.38 -25.79
N ALA A 55 18.61 -7.65 -25.40
CA ALA A 55 17.84 -8.21 -24.34
C ALA A 55 18.32 -7.40 -23.16
N LYS A 56 17.56 -6.34 -22.84
CA LYS A 56 17.72 -5.53 -21.64
C LYS A 56 17.49 -6.50 -20.50
N MET A 57 18.54 -7.25 -20.17
CA MET A 57 18.46 -8.33 -19.22
C MET A 57 18.14 -7.69 -17.89
N GLY A 58 17.11 -8.22 -17.22
CA GLY A 58 16.71 -7.75 -15.91
C GLY A 58 17.83 -7.84 -14.87
N ILE A 59 17.54 -7.27 -13.71
CA ILE A 59 18.38 -7.35 -12.50
C ILE A 59 18.71 -8.81 -12.23
N SER A 60 19.97 -9.11 -11.93
CA SER A 60 20.46 -10.46 -11.66
C SER A 60 20.96 -10.55 -10.22
N ARG A 61 20.67 -11.67 -9.56
CA ARG A 61 21.08 -11.96 -8.16
C ARG A 61 22.27 -12.91 -8.11
N ASP A 62 23.01 -13.06 -9.21
CA ASP A 62 24.21 -13.89 -9.28
C ASP A 62 25.38 -13.24 -8.52
N SER A 63 26.37 -14.03 -8.13
CA SER A 63 27.60 -13.54 -7.49
C SER A 63 28.78 -13.43 -8.46
N MET A 64 28.60 -13.82 -9.74
CA MET A 64 29.67 -13.88 -10.74
C MET A 64 30.11 -12.48 -11.18
N HIS A 65 29.20 -11.51 -11.21
CA HIS A 65 29.54 -10.11 -11.49
C HIS A 65 30.31 -9.42 -10.35
N LYS A 66 30.39 -10.02 -9.16
CA LYS A 66 31.15 -9.49 -8.02
C LYS A 66 32.62 -9.92 -8.05
N ARG A 67 33.49 -9.16 -7.38
CA ARG A 67 34.92 -9.48 -7.22
C ARG A 67 35.14 -10.73 -6.36
N ARG A 68 36.34 -11.30 -6.43
CA ARG A 68 36.83 -12.35 -5.50
C ARG A 68 37.09 -11.74 -4.13
N ALA A 69 37.23 -12.59 -3.10
CA ALA A 69 37.67 -12.15 -1.77
C ALA A 69 39.04 -11.46 -1.83
N THR A 70 39.93 -11.94 -2.71
CA THR A 70 41.23 -11.31 -3.00
C THR A 70 41.14 -10.00 -3.80
N GLY A 71 39.95 -9.51 -4.13
CA GLY A 71 39.75 -8.30 -4.94
C GLY A 71 39.86 -8.50 -6.46
N GLY A 72 40.39 -9.64 -6.93
CA GLY A 72 40.50 -9.96 -8.35
C GLY A 72 39.16 -10.00 -9.09
N LYS A 73 39.13 -9.49 -10.33
CA LYS A 73 37.94 -9.52 -11.20
C LYS A 73 37.68 -10.96 -11.69
N LYS A 74 36.43 -11.42 -11.62
CA LYS A 74 36.02 -12.73 -12.16
C LYS A 74 35.63 -12.60 -13.63
N LYS A 75 36.09 -13.53 -14.47
CA LYS A 75 35.60 -13.67 -15.85
C LYS A 75 34.23 -14.36 -15.83
N ALA A 76 33.25 -13.79 -16.52
CA ALA A 76 31.95 -14.43 -16.70
C ALA A 76 32.09 -15.59 -17.70
N TRP A 77 31.85 -16.82 -17.24
CA TRP A 77 31.98 -18.03 -18.07
C TRP A 77 30.64 -18.47 -18.70
N ARG A 78 29.52 -17.91 -18.25
CA ARG A 78 28.17 -18.20 -18.77
C ARG A 78 27.28 -16.97 -18.83
N LYS A 79 26.20 -17.06 -19.61
CA LYS A 79 25.11 -16.07 -19.67
C LYS A 79 24.21 -16.14 -18.41
N LYS A 80 23.41 -15.09 -18.17
CA LYS A 80 22.45 -15.03 -17.05
C LYS A 80 21.38 -16.13 -17.18
N ARG A 81 20.98 -16.73 -16.04
CA ARG A 81 19.96 -17.78 -16.00
C ARG A 81 18.64 -17.27 -15.43
N LYS A 82 17.52 -17.86 -15.86
CA LYS A 82 16.16 -17.47 -15.43
C LYS A 82 15.97 -17.59 -13.91
N TYR A 83 16.60 -18.56 -13.24
CA TYR A 83 16.47 -18.71 -11.78
C TYR A 83 17.21 -17.62 -10.98
N GLU A 84 18.14 -16.91 -11.59
CA GLU A 84 18.92 -15.82 -10.97
C GLU A 84 18.23 -14.46 -11.10
N LEU A 85 17.06 -14.40 -11.75
CA LEU A 85 16.36 -13.14 -11.96
C LEU A 85 16.04 -12.45 -10.63
N GLY A 86 16.24 -11.13 -10.61
CA GLY A 86 15.70 -10.19 -9.64
C GLY A 86 14.49 -9.47 -10.24
N ARG A 87 13.61 -8.96 -9.37
CA ARG A 87 12.48 -8.12 -9.76
C ARG A 87 12.63 -6.78 -9.06
N GLN A 88 12.05 -5.73 -9.65
CA GLN A 88 12.03 -4.42 -9.02
C GLN A 88 11.36 -4.46 -7.63
N PRO A 89 11.84 -3.64 -6.69
CA PRO A 89 11.24 -3.53 -5.36
C PRO A 89 9.81 -3.02 -5.45
N ALA A 90 9.03 -3.29 -4.41
CA ALA A 90 7.61 -2.93 -4.39
C ALA A 90 7.37 -1.47 -3.97
N ASN A 91 8.24 -0.93 -3.10
CA ASN A 91 8.12 0.40 -2.50
C ASN A 91 6.69 0.73 -2.07
N THR A 92 6.12 -0.15 -1.26
CA THR A 92 4.75 -0.06 -0.73
C THR A 92 4.48 1.27 -0.07
N LYS A 93 3.53 2.03 -0.60
CA LYS A 93 3.13 3.33 -0.07
C LYS A 93 1.92 3.23 0.83
N LEU A 94 1.85 4.16 1.78
CA LEU A 94 0.65 4.38 2.56
C LEU A 94 -0.40 5.07 1.68
N SER A 95 -1.55 4.45 1.49
CA SER A 95 -2.69 5.03 0.76
C SER A 95 -3.93 4.17 0.95
N SER A 96 -5.10 4.81 1.08
CA SER A 96 -6.40 4.15 1.20
C SER A 96 -6.74 3.27 0.00
N ASN A 97 -6.17 3.57 -1.18
CA ASN A 97 -6.39 2.81 -2.40
C ASN A 97 -5.58 1.51 -2.40
N LYS A 98 -6.09 0.49 -1.70
CA LYS A 98 -5.45 -0.83 -1.58
C LYS A 98 -5.17 -1.44 -2.95
N THR A 99 -3.89 -1.53 -3.30
CA THR A 99 -3.43 -2.08 -4.58
C THR A 99 -2.44 -3.20 -4.33
N VAL A 100 -2.84 -4.45 -4.60
CA VAL A 100 -1.98 -5.63 -4.44
C VAL A 100 -1.93 -6.41 -5.75
N ARG A 101 -0.73 -6.59 -6.32
CA ARG A 101 -0.52 -7.30 -7.58
C ARG A 101 -0.05 -8.72 -7.34
N ARG A 102 -0.66 -9.67 -8.05
CA ARG A 102 -0.26 -11.07 -8.07
C ARG A 102 0.96 -11.27 -8.96
N ILE A 103 1.98 -11.98 -8.49
CA ILE A 103 3.21 -12.27 -9.25
C ILE A 103 3.48 -13.77 -9.24
N ARG A 104 3.53 -14.39 -10.42
CA ARG A 104 3.99 -15.78 -10.58
C ARG A 104 5.49 -15.89 -10.32
N VAL A 105 5.89 -16.87 -9.53
CA VAL A 105 7.28 -17.19 -9.20
C VAL A 105 7.66 -18.59 -9.72
N ARG A 106 8.90 -19.01 -9.45
CA ARG A 106 9.41 -20.33 -9.82
C ARG A 106 8.57 -21.43 -9.17
N GLY A 107 8.35 -22.53 -9.89
CA GLY A 107 7.59 -23.67 -9.39
C GLY A 107 6.06 -23.48 -9.44
N GLY A 108 5.56 -22.48 -10.17
CA GLY A 108 4.11 -22.24 -10.29
C GLY A 108 3.48 -21.48 -9.13
N ASN A 109 4.21 -21.28 -8.03
CA ASN A 109 3.75 -20.53 -6.87
C ASN A 109 3.51 -19.04 -7.17
N VAL A 110 2.84 -18.38 -6.23
CA VAL A 110 2.42 -16.98 -6.34
C VAL A 110 2.92 -16.18 -5.14
N LYS A 111 3.34 -14.93 -5.39
CA LYS A 111 3.59 -13.92 -4.35
C LYS A 111 2.69 -12.72 -4.57
N TRP A 112 2.35 -12.06 -3.46
CA TRP A 112 1.51 -10.86 -3.46
C TRP A 112 2.37 -9.64 -3.21
N ARG A 113 2.44 -8.76 -4.20
CA ARG A 113 3.17 -7.51 -4.11
C ARG A 113 2.19 -6.39 -3.82
N ALA A 114 2.14 -5.94 -2.59
CA ALA A 114 1.47 -4.70 -2.28
C ALA A 114 2.21 -3.54 -2.97
N LEU A 115 1.45 -2.58 -3.49
CA LEU A 115 1.95 -1.28 -3.95
C LEU A 115 1.41 -0.17 -3.05
N ARG A 116 0.17 -0.32 -2.59
CA ARG A 116 -0.50 0.61 -1.68
C ARG A 116 -1.28 -0.18 -0.63
N LEU A 117 -1.11 0.19 0.64
CA LEU A 117 -1.83 -0.36 1.79
C LEU A 117 -2.08 0.77 2.80
N ASP A 118 -3.17 0.67 3.53
CA ASP A 118 -3.56 1.58 4.63
C ASP A 118 -3.95 0.82 5.90
N THR A 119 -4.10 -0.49 5.83
CA THR A 119 -4.65 -1.33 6.89
C THR A 119 -3.77 -2.56 7.12
N GLY A 120 -3.71 -3.00 8.36
CA GLY A 120 -2.94 -4.15 8.81
C GLY A 120 -3.59 -4.85 10.00
N ASN A 121 -3.23 -6.10 10.26
CA ASN A 121 -3.60 -6.76 11.49
C ASN A 121 -2.50 -6.56 12.53
N TYR A 122 -2.83 -5.90 13.64
CA TYR A 122 -1.88 -5.61 14.71
C TYR A 122 -2.27 -6.33 15.99
N SER A 123 -1.28 -6.95 16.62
CA SER A 123 -1.42 -7.67 17.88
C SER A 123 -0.95 -6.82 19.06
N TRP A 124 -1.76 -6.77 20.10
CA TRP A 124 -1.36 -6.34 21.43
C TRP A 124 -0.88 -7.56 22.22
N GLY A 125 0.38 -7.56 22.65
CA GLY A 125 1.06 -8.75 23.16
C GLY A 125 0.63 -9.09 24.58
N SER A 126 0.57 -8.10 25.46
CA SER A 126 0.19 -8.27 26.87
C SER A 126 -1.24 -8.75 27.07
N GLU A 127 -2.19 -8.24 26.27
CA GLU A 127 -3.61 -8.61 26.39
C GLU A 127 -4.06 -9.71 25.42
N ALA A 128 -3.16 -10.22 24.58
CA ALA A 128 -3.46 -11.20 23.53
C ALA A 128 -4.64 -10.79 22.62
N VAL A 129 -4.69 -9.50 22.26
CA VAL A 129 -5.75 -8.94 21.41
C VAL A 129 -5.21 -8.61 20.02
N THR A 130 -5.80 -9.18 18.97
CA THR A 130 -5.46 -8.82 17.58
C THR A 130 -6.61 -8.12 16.90
N ARG A 131 -6.35 -6.95 16.31
CA ARG A 131 -7.36 -6.24 15.52
C ARG A 131 -6.79 -5.65 14.25
N LYS A 132 -7.69 -5.59 13.25
CA LYS A 132 -7.44 -4.87 12.02
C LYS A 132 -7.54 -3.39 12.32
N THR A 133 -6.45 -2.67 12.10
CA THR A 133 -6.35 -1.24 12.39
C THR A 133 -5.81 -0.50 11.16
N ARG A 134 -6.04 0.81 11.14
CA ARG A 134 -5.52 1.68 10.09
C ARG A 134 -4.12 2.15 10.47
N ILE A 135 -3.23 2.14 9.49
CA ILE A 135 -1.89 2.71 9.57
C ILE A 135 -2.03 4.19 9.22
N LEU A 136 -1.57 5.06 10.11
CA LEU A 136 -1.69 6.50 9.98
C LEU A 136 -0.43 7.11 9.36
N ASP A 137 0.75 6.74 9.88
CA ASP A 137 2.03 7.28 9.41
C ASP A 137 3.19 6.32 9.69
N VAL A 138 4.29 6.48 8.97
CA VAL A 138 5.56 5.79 9.24
C VAL A 138 6.45 6.76 10.02
N VAL A 139 6.77 6.42 11.27
CA VAL A 139 7.51 7.34 12.14
C VAL A 139 9.01 7.10 12.09
N TYR A 140 9.43 5.83 12.10
CA TYR A 140 10.83 5.47 12.20
C TYR A 140 11.16 4.22 11.38
N ASN A 141 12.36 4.18 10.82
CA ASN A 141 12.89 3.03 10.13
C ASN A 141 14.38 2.88 10.48
N ALA A 142 14.80 1.69 10.89
CA ALA A 142 16.17 1.44 11.30
C ALA A 142 17.16 1.42 10.12
N SER A 143 16.70 1.05 8.91
CA SER A 143 17.59 0.80 7.78
C SER A 143 17.91 2.05 6.97
N ASN A 144 16.91 2.93 6.76
CA ASN A 144 17.07 4.13 5.94
C ASN A 144 16.01 5.18 6.30
N ASN A 145 16.45 6.41 6.51
CA ASN A 145 15.59 7.55 6.84
C ASN A 145 14.75 8.05 5.66
N GLU A 146 15.21 7.88 4.41
CA GLU A 146 14.43 8.26 3.22
C GLU A 146 13.12 7.47 3.08
N LEU A 147 13.09 6.26 3.65
CA LEU A 147 11.87 5.44 3.65
C LEU A 147 10.80 6.01 4.57
N VAL A 148 11.20 6.78 5.60
CA VAL A 148 10.28 7.52 6.46
C VAL A 148 9.72 8.73 5.71
N ARG A 149 10.60 9.54 5.11
CA ARG A 149 10.19 10.74 4.36
C ARG A 149 9.20 10.42 3.23
N THR A 150 9.39 9.28 2.58
CA THR A 150 8.53 8.84 1.47
C THR A 150 7.38 7.94 1.90
N GLN A 151 7.14 7.75 3.21
CA GLN A 151 6.09 6.90 3.79
C GLN A 151 6.04 5.50 3.17
N THR A 152 7.19 4.80 3.17
CA THR A 152 7.33 3.46 2.59
C THR A 152 7.23 2.38 3.66
N LEU A 153 6.26 1.47 3.51
CA LEU A 153 6.03 0.36 4.44
C LEU A 153 7.01 -0.79 4.18
N VAL A 154 7.86 -1.11 5.16
CA VAL A 154 8.84 -2.21 5.08
C VAL A 154 8.76 -3.02 6.38
N LYS A 155 9.27 -4.25 6.37
CA LYS A 155 9.46 -5.03 7.58
C LYS A 155 10.29 -4.22 8.59
N SER A 156 9.86 -4.25 9.84
CA SER A 156 10.46 -3.56 10.99
C SER A 156 10.41 -2.04 10.91
N ALA A 157 9.57 -1.47 10.04
CA ALA A 157 9.22 -0.06 10.13
C ALA A 157 8.33 0.17 11.36
N ILE A 158 8.61 1.24 12.10
CA ILE A 158 7.78 1.70 13.20
C ILE A 158 6.75 2.68 12.65
N VAL A 159 5.48 2.36 12.89
CA VAL A 159 4.34 3.06 12.35
C VAL A 159 3.42 3.53 13.47
N GLN A 160 2.69 4.61 13.22
CA GLN A 160 1.54 5.01 14.02
C GLN A 160 0.29 4.32 13.52
N VAL A 161 -0.47 3.76 14.45
CA VAL A 161 -1.67 2.98 14.21
C VAL A 161 -2.82 3.58 15.00
N ASP A 162 -4.02 3.52 14.45
CA ASP A 162 -5.24 3.94 15.14
C ASP A 162 -5.52 3.06 16.37
N ALA A 163 -5.71 3.70 17.53
CA ALA A 163 -5.98 3.03 18.80
C ALA A 163 -7.44 2.60 18.96
N ALA A 164 -8.38 3.27 18.27
CA ALA A 164 -9.82 3.06 18.43
C ALA A 164 -10.29 1.60 18.34
N PRO A 165 -9.89 0.78 17.34
CA PRO A 165 -10.30 -0.63 17.25
C PRO A 165 -9.77 -1.51 18.39
N ILE A 166 -8.65 -1.13 19.00
CA ILE A 166 -8.05 -1.86 20.12
C ILE A 166 -8.75 -1.41 21.40
N GLN A 167 -8.90 -0.11 21.61
CA GLN A 167 -9.71 0.46 22.70
C GLN A 167 -11.13 -0.10 22.72
N ALA A 168 -11.83 -0.18 21.58
CA ALA A 168 -13.19 -0.69 21.51
C ALA A 168 -13.33 -2.16 21.93
N MET A 169 -12.26 -2.95 21.84
CA MET A 169 -12.24 -4.33 22.33
C MET A 169 -11.86 -4.42 23.80
N VAL A 170 -10.93 -3.55 24.17
CA VAL A 170 -10.40 -3.44 25.50
C VAL A 170 -11.48 -2.90 26.42
N SER A 171 -12.17 -1.81 26.08
CA SER A 171 -13.20 -1.18 26.93
C SER A 171 -14.33 -2.13 27.39
N PRO A 172 -14.97 -2.97 26.56
CA PRO A 172 -15.93 -3.96 27.06
C PRO A 172 -15.29 -5.03 27.97
N ALA A 173 -14.02 -5.36 27.71
CA ALA A 173 -13.25 -6.36 28.48
C ALA A 173 -12.55 -5.77 29.71
N LEU A 174 -12.34 -4.45 29.76
CA LEU A 174 -11.50 -3.70 30.70
C LEU A 174 -12.36 -2.77 31.58
N TRP A 175 -13.59 -2.43 31.16
CA TRP A 175 -14.31 -1.30 31.73
C TRP A 175 -15.84 -1.41 31.78
N CYS A 176 -16.29 -1.63 33.02
CA CYS A 176 -17.30 -0.78 33.67
C CYS A 176 -16.70 0.56 34.16
N ARG A 177 -15.80 1.20 33.41
CA ARG A 177 -15.21 2.50 33.78
C ARG A 177 -14.61 3.17 32.54
N PRO A 178 -15.10 4.29 32.05
CA PRO A 178 -14.51 4.94 30.88
C PRO A 178 -12.99 5.14 31.07
N TRP A 179 -12.17 4.76 30.08
CA TRP A 179 -10.82 5.32 29.96
C TRP A 179 -10.99 6.85 30.00
N SER A 180 -10.32 7.50 30.94
CA SER A 180 -10.34 8.95 31.15
C SER A 180 -10.34 9.71 29.82
N GLN A 181 -11.49 10.24 29.41
CA GLN A 181 -11.50 11.52 28.74
C GLN A 181 -11.33 12.51 29.88
N GLU A 182 -10.12 13.05 30.02
CA GLU A 182 -9.91 14.14 30.95
C GLU A 182 -10.89 15.26 30.62
N GLU A 183 -11.68 15.57 31.64
CA GLU A 183 -12.34 16.85 31.85
C GLU A 183 -11.26 17.93 31.75
N ASN A 184 -10.99 18.46 30.56
CA ASN A 184 -10.42 19.79 30.30
C ASN A 184 -10.05 19.93 28.82
N THR A 185 -11.05 20.14 27.97
CA THR A 185 -11.09 21.19 26.93
C THR A 185 -12.28 20.96 26.00
N CYS A 186 -13.08 22.02 25.83
CA CYS A 186 -14.11 22.21 24.81
C CYS A 186 -15.55 21.81 25.16
N SER A 187 -16.17 22.70 25.93
CA SER A 187 -17.61 22.99 26.16
C SER A 187 -18.49 23.15 24.87
N SER A 188 -18.15 22.58 23.72
CA SER A 188 -18.96 22.71 22.49
C SER A 188 -19.16 21.42 21.71
N TYR A 189 -18.48 20.33 22.09
CA TYR A 189 -18.69 19.00 21.49
C TYR A 189 -19.56 18.09 22.37
N GLN A 190 -19.75 18.44 23.64
CA GLN A 190 -20.57 17.70 24.61
C GLN A 190 -22.06 17.71 24.29
N GLU A 191 -22.57 18.73 23.56
CA GLU A 191 -23.99 18.78 23.15
C GLU A 191 -24.31 17.82 21.99
N ARG A 192 -23.35 17.54 21.09
CA ARG A 192 -23.62 16.79 19.84
C ARG A 192 -23.48 15.27 19.95
N ARG A 193 -22.89 14.75 21.03
CA ARG A 193 -22.81 13.30 21.29
C ARG A 193 -23.74 12.80 22.40
N ARG A 194 -24.47 13.69 23.07
CA ARG A 194 -25.51 13.30 24.04
C ARG A 194 -26.72 12.60 23.41
N GLY A 195 -26.87 12.68 22.07
CA GLY A 195 -28.02 12.13 21.36
C GLY A 195 -27.95 10.64 20.98
N GLU A 196 -26.77 10.01 20.96
CA GLU A 196 -26.65 8.61 20.50
C GLU A 196 -25.68 7.81 21.36
N THR A 197 -26.24 6.91 22.18
CA THR A 197 -25.61 5.86 23.00
C THR A 197 -25.03 6.28 24.36
N VAL A 198 -25.92 6.69 25.27
CA VAL A 198 -25.85 6.12 26.63
C VAL A 198 -26.06 4.61 26.45
N ALA A 199 -24.97 3.85 26.32
CA ALA A 199 -25.04 2.40 26.39
C ALA A 199 -25.56 2.08 27.79
N GLU A 200 -26.81 1.66 27.88
CA GLU A 200 -27.46 1.20 29.09
C GLU A 200 -26.48 0.32 29.89
N GLU A 201 -26.25 0.67 31.14
CA GLU A 201 -25.56 -0.21 32.08
C GLU A 201 -26.43 -1.46 32.24
N ALA A 202 -26.18 -2.46 31.39
CA ALA A 202 -26.87 -3.73 31.45
C ALA A 202 -26.68 -4.28 32.86
N LYS A 203 -27.78 -4.47 33.60
CA LYS A 203 -27.78 -4.99 34.97
C LYS A 203 -26.98 -6.31 35.00
N LYS A 204 -25.76 -6.28 35.53
CA LYS A 204 -24.89 -7.46 35.62
C LYS A 204 -25.22 -8.23 36.90
N SER A 205 -25.16 -9.56 36.84
CA SER A 205 -25.34 -10.39 38.04
C SER A 205 -24.15 -10.25 38.99
N ASN A 206 -24.39 -10.45 40.29
CA ASN A 206 -23.35 -10.35 41.34
C ASN A 206 -22.14 -11.27 41.08
N HIS A 207 -22.35 -12.42 40.43
CA HIS A 207 -21.27 -13.32 40.06
C HIS A 207 -20.37 -12.74 38.95
N VAL A 208 -20.94 -12.01 37.98
CA VAL A 208 -20.18 -11.34 36.92
C VAL A 208 -19.35 -10.19 37.50
N LEU A 209 -19.91 -9.41 38.42
CA LEU A 209 -19.18 -8.33 39.11
C LEU A 209 -17.95 -8.86 39.84
N ARG A 210 -18.10 -9.92 40.64
CA ARG A 210 -16.98 -10.58 41.32
C ARG A 210 -15.90 -11.09 40.36
N LYS A 211 -16.30 -11.59 39.18
CA LYS A 211 -15.37 -12.04 38.13
C LYS A 211 -14.62 -10.87 37.48
N LEU A 212 -15.28 -9.72 37.32
CA LEU A 212 -14.66 -8.51 36.79
C LEU A 212 -13.66 -7.91 37.80
N GLU A 213 -14.02 -7.81 39.07
CA GLU A 213 -13.12 -7.35 40.14
C GLU A 213 -11.84 -8.20 40.21
N LYS A 214 -11.96 -9.53 40.16
CA LYS A 214 -10.81 -10.45 40.11
C LYS A 214 -9.92 -10.22 38.88
N ARG A 215 -10.49 -9.83 37.74
CA ARG A 215 -9.72 -9.51 36.51
C ARG A 215 -9.07 -8.13 36.58
N GLN A 216 -9.67 -7.17 37.28
CA GLN A 216 -9.15 -5.82 37.42
C GLN A 216 -7.91 -5.77 38.32
N GLN A 217 -7.85 -6.58 39.38
CA GLN A 217 -6.73 -6.57 40.34
C GLN A 217 -5.36 -6.79 39.67
N ASN A 218 -5.30 -7.64 38.65
CA ASN A 218 -4.05 -7.98 37.96
C ASN A 218 -3.74 -7.08 36.74
N ARG A 219 -4.63 -6.13 36.41
CA ARG A 219 -4.55 -5.39 35.14
C ARG A 219 -4.02 -3.97 35.38
N LYS A 220 -2.70 -3.88 35.50
CA LYS A 220 -1.97 -2.61 35.48
C LYS A 220 -1.35 -2.43 34.09
N LEU A 221 -1.62 -1.29 33.47
CA LEU A 221 -1.02 -0.94 32.18
C LEU A 221 0.23 -0.09 32.39
N ASP A 222 1.12 -0.14 31.41
CA ASP A 222 2.31 0.70 31.38
C ASP A 222 1.90 2.16 31.12
N PRO A 223 2.43 3.14 31.87
CA PRO A 223 2.07 4.56 31.71
C PRO A 223 2.26 5.07 30.27
N HIS A 224 3.29 4.62 29.55
CA HIS A 224 3.54 5.08 28.19
C HIS A 224 2.53 4.55 27.17
N ILE A 225 1.89 3.42 27.47
CA ILE A 225 0.79 2.87 26.67
C ILE A 225 -0.49 3.64 26.96
N GLU A 226 -0.72 4.02 28.22
CA GLU A 226 -1.86 4.85 28.62
C GLU A 226 -1.83 6.23 27.94
N ASP A 227 -0.68 6.91 27.94
CA ASP A 227 -0.49 8.17 27.22
C ASP A 227 -0.81 8.06 25.72
N GLN A 228 -0.40 6.94 25.09
CA GLN A 228 -0.67 6.70 23.67
C GLN A 228 -2.15 6.44 23.39
N PHE A 229 -2.84 5.74 24.29
CA PHE A 229 -4.28 5.55 24.19
C PHE A 229 -5.03 6.88 24.34
N SER A 230 -4.61 7.76 25.27
CA SER A 230 -5.17 9.13 25.39
C SER A 230 -4.97 9.94 24.11
N SER A 231 -3.82 9.80 23.44
CA SER A 231 -3.57 10.42 22.14
C SER A 231 -4.36 9.81 20.96
N GLY A 232 -4.97 8.64 21.16
CA GLY A 232 -5.68 7.86 20.14
C GLY A 232 -4.76 7.21 19.08
N ARG A 233 -3.43 7.23 19.28
CA ARG A 233 -2.44 6.70 18.33
C ARG A 233 -1.42 5.83 19.04
N LEU A 234 -1.31 4.58 18.60
CA LEU A 234 -0.35 3.61 19.13
C LEU A 234 0.87 3.50 18.22
N LEU A 235 2.05 3.29 18.83
CA LEU A 235 3.24 2.92 18.09
C LEU A 235 3.30 1.41 17.89
N ALA A 236 3.52 0.99 16.66
CA ALA A 236 3.56 -0.42 16.29
C ALA A 236 4.73 -0.74 15.35
N CYS A 237 5.18 -1.98 15.38
CA CYS A 237 6.21 -2.51 14.51
C CYS A 237 5.61 -3.45 13.47
N ILE A 238 5.92 -3.23 12.19
CA ILE A 238 5.51 -4.14 11.11
C ILE A 238 6.40 -5.39 11.15
N SER A 239 5.82 -6.56 11.40
CA SER A 239 6.55 -7.84 11.40
C SER A 239 6.53 -8.52 10.02
N SER A 240 5.49 -8.25 9.24
CA SER A 240 5.30 -8.83 7.91
C SER A 240 6.21 -8.22 6.83
N ARG A 241 6.19 -8.80 5.62
CA ARG A 241 6.93 -8.30 4.45
C ARG A 241 5.95 -7.89 3.33
N PRO A 242 5.46 -6.64 3.33
CA PRO A 242 4.40 -6.18 2.41
C PRO A 242 4.68 -6.45 0.93
N GLY A 243 5.93 -6.33 0.47
CA GLY A 243 6.31 -6.60 -0.92
C GLY A 243 6.34 -8.08 -1.33
N GLN A 244 6.17 -9.02 -0.39
CA GLN A 244 6.18 -10.47 -0.63
C GLN A 244 4.82 -11.12 -0.33
N CYS A 245 4.22 -10.77 0.81
CA CYS A 245 2.94 -11.32 1.27
C CYS A 245 1.73 -10.41 0.99
N GLY A 246 1.94 -9.14 0.64
CA GLY A 246 0.86 -8.19 0.36
C GLY A 246 0.11 -7.72 1.60
N ARG A 247 0.65 -7.94 2.80
CA ARG A 247 0.05 -7.57 4.09
C ARG A 247 1.04 -6.75 4.93
N ALA A 248 0.52 -5.85 5.75
CA ALA A 248 1.29 -5.02 6.69
C ALA A 248 0.85 -5.35 8.12
N ASP A 249 1.15 -6.57 8.56
CA ASP A 249 0.79 -7.08 9.89
C ASP A 249 1.93 -6.82 10.87
N GLY A 250 1.59 -6.68 12.14
CA GLY A 250 2.55 -6.24 13.15
C GLY A 250 2.07 -6.46 14.58
N TYR A 251 2.81 -5.85 15.50
CA TYR A 251 2.47 -5.82 16.92
C TYR A 251 2.71 -4.43 17.51
N ILE A 252 2.02 -4.11 18.59
CA ILE A 252 2.18 -2.85 19.32
C ILE A 252 3.48 -2.91 20.14
N LEU A 253 4.21 -1.79 20.17
CA LEU A 253 5.43 -1.68 20.97
C LEU A 253 5.09 -1.53 22.45
N GLU A 254 5.73 -2.30 23.32
CA GLU A 254 5.50 -2.29 24.77
C GLU A 254 6.82 -2.26 25.56
N GLY A 255 6.77 -1.77 26.81
CA GLY A 255 7.87 -1.80 27.77
C GLY A 255 9.19 -1.22 27.26
N LYS A 256 10.29 -1.95 27.48
CA LYS A 256 11.66 -1.51 27.11
C LYS A 256 11.82 -1.24 25.61
N GLU A 257 11.11 -1.98 24.77
CA GLU A 257 11.17 -1.78 23.31
C GLU A 257 10.54 -0.43 22.94
N LEU A 258 9.39 -0.12 23.54
CA LEU A 258 8.73 1.16 23.35
C LEU A 258 9.61 2.33 23.79
N GLU A 259 10.20 2.25 24.99
CA GLU A 259 11.13 3.27 25.48
C GLU A 259 12.30 3.49 24.53
N PHE A 260 12.88 2.40 24.02
CA PHE A 260 14.01 2.48 23.10
C PHE A 260 13.66 3.26 21.83
N TYR A 261 12.53 2.93 21.19
CA TYR A 261 12.09 3.63 19.98
C TYR A 261 11.65 5.06 20.27
N MET A 262 11.01 5.32 21.41
CA MET A 262 10.65 6.68 21.82
C MET A 262 11.88 7.57 21.97
N LYS A 263 12.93 7.07 22.65
CA LYS A 263 14.24 7.74 22.77
C LYS A 263 14.88 8.00 21.39
N LYS A 264 14.79 7.04 20.46
CA LYS A 264 15.33 7.20 19.09
C LYS A 264 14.57 8.24 18.28
N ILE A 265 13.24 8.28 18.39
CA ILE A 265 12.38 9.26 17.72
C ILE A 265 12.67 10.67 18.24
N GLN A 266 12.75 10.84 19.57
CA GLN A 266 13.07 12.13 20.19
C GLN A 266 14.46 12.64 19.76
N ARG A 267 15.49 11.79 19.79
CA ARG A 267 16.84 12.14 19.30
C ARG A 267 16.85 12.56 17.83
N ARG A 268 16.04 11.91 16.99
CA ARG A 268 15.93 12.29 15.57
C ARG A 268 15.21 13.63 15.39
N LYS A 269 14.17 13.91 16.17
CA LYS A 269 13.47 15.20 16.15
C LYS A 269 14.39 16.34 16.62
N GLY A 270 15.11 16.16 17.72
CA GLY A 270 16.02 17.19 18.25
C GLY A 270 17.16 17.57 17.31
N LYS A 271 17.66 16.63 16.50
CA LYS A 271 18.69 16.89 15.47
C LYS A 271 18.18 17.64 14.23
N GLY A 272 16.87 17.75 14.04
CA GLY A 272 16.29 18.47 12.90
C GLY A 272 15.80 19.88 13.26
N ALA A 273 15.87 20.26 14.55
CA ALA A 273 15.48 21.56 15.06
C ALA A 273 16.69 22.45 15.43
N ALA A 274 17.90 21.93 15.26
CA ALA A 274 19.18 22.66 15.35
C ALA A 274 19.81 22.65 13.95
#